data_AF-A0A8F5BVE9-F1
#
_entry.id   AF-A0A8F5BVE9-F1
#
_cell.length_a   1.000
_cell.length_b   1.000
_cell.length_c   1.000
_cell.angle_alpha   90.00
_cell.angle_beta   90.00
_cell.angle_gamma   90.00
#
_symmetry.space_group_name_H-M   'P 1'
#
loop_
_entity.id
_entity.type
_entity.pdbx_description
1 polymer ?
#
loop_
_entity_poly.entity_id
_entity_poly.type
_entity_poly.pdbx_seq_one_letter_code
_entity_poly.pdbx_strand_id
1 'polypeptide(L)'
;MQRGCSELGLKAEGYIESGRKLMEEGIINEEEFEFYRRVVSFRNIAIHEYVSVNLEIVKRIIVGKEFEKVYILALKIIEELKKRDIDP
;
A
#
# COMPACT_ATOMS: atom_id res chain seq x y z
N MET A 1 3.65 -3.24 -2.68
CA MET A 1 4.63 -2.77 -1.68
C MET A 1 5.70 -3.80 -1.37
N GLN A 2 5.38 -4.96 -0.78
CA GLN A 2 6.39 -5.98 -0.43
C GLN A 2 7.31 -6.36 -1.61
N ARG A 3 6.72 -6.72 -2.75
CA ARG A 3 7.50 -7.05 -3.96
C ARG A 3 8.39 -5.88 -4.40
N GLY A 4 7.85 -4.67 -4.53
CA GLY A 4 8.65 -3.47 -4.86
C GLY A 4 9.79 -3.18 -3.87
N CYS A 5 9.60 -3.45 -2.57
CA CYS A 5 10.69 -3.40 -1.58
C CYS A 5 11.75 -4.47 -1.82
N SER A 6 11.33 -5.71 -2.11
CA SER A 6 12.25 -6.81 -2.43
C SER A 6 13.05 -6.55 -3.70
N GLU A 7 12.42 -5.99 -4.74
CA GLU A 7 13.10 -5.61 -5.99
C GLU A 7 14.15 -4.51 -5.78
N LEU A 8 13.99 -3.66 -4.76
CA LEU A 8 15.00 -2.68 -4.33
C LEU A 8 16.10 -3.27 -3.44
N GLY A 9 16.09 -4.59 -3.19
CA GLY A 9 17.00 -5.26 -2.26
C GLY A 9 16.73 -4.94 -0.79
N LEU A 10 15.58 -4.33 -0.47
CA LEU A 10 15.23 -3.94 0.89
C LEU A 10 14.56 -5.10 1.62
N LYS A 11 15.15 -5.50 2.76
CA LYS A 11 14.50 -6.46 3.67
C LYS A 11 13.39 -5.77 4.46
N ALA A 12 12.13 -6.05 4.17
CA ALA A 12 10.99 -5.50 4.92
C ALA A 12 10.22 -6.62 5.61
N GLU A 13 9.90 -6.44 6.89
CA GLU A 13 9.06 -7.37 7.63
C GLU A 13 7.58 -6.94 7.56
N GLY A 14 6.83 -7.62 6.69
CA GLY A 14 5.41 -7.35 6.53
C GLY A 14 5.09 -6.13 5.66
N TYR A 15 3.79 -5.86 5.55
CA TYR A 15 3.24 -4.89 4.60
C TYR A 15 3.56 -3.45 4.98
N ILE A 16 3.33 -3.05 6.23
CA ILE A 16 3.56 -1.67 6.70
C ILE A 16 5.02 -1.27 6.56
N GLU A 17 5.92 -2.13 6.99
CA GLU A 17 7.36 -1.89 6.89
C GLU A 17 7.81 -1.72 5.44
N SER A 18 7.22 -2.49 4.52
CA SER A 18 7.49 -2.33 3.09
C SER A 18 7.03 -0.97 2.57
N GLY A 19 5.89 -0.47 3.04
CA GLY A 19 5.42 0.87 2.71
C GLY A 19 6.36 1.95 3.25
N ARG A 20 6.82 1.81 4.50
CA ARG A 20 7.72 2.77 5.16
C ARG A 20 9.03 2.89 4.39
N LYS A 21 9.63 1.77 4.00
CA LYS A 21 10.87 1.75 3.22
C LYS A 21 10.73 2.36 1.84
N LEU A 22 9.60 2.13 1.15
CA LEU A 22 9.34 2.78 -0.12
C LEU A 22 9.17 4.31 0.03
N MET A 23 8.63 4.78 1.15
CA MET A 23 8.56 6.20 1.47
C MET A 23 9.95 6.79 1.75
N GLU A 24 10.79 6.09 2.49
CA GLU A 24 12.17 6.49 2.78
C GLU A 24 13.03 6.58 1.51
N GLU A 25 12.79 5.70 0.55
CA GLU A 25 13.39 5.74 -0.79
C GLU A 25 12.80 6.82 -1.72
N GLY A 26 11.81 7.60 -1.24
CA GLY A 26 11.17 8.67 -1.99
C GLY A 26 10.24 8.20 -3.12
N ILE A 27 9.89 6.91 -3.17
CA ILE A 27 9.02 6.34 -4.22
C ILE A 27 7.56 6.72 -3.97
N ILE A 28 7.18 6.80 -2.70
CA ILE A 28 5.88 7.28 -2.26
C ILE A 28 6.07 8.39 -1.24
N ASN A 29 5.07 9.28 -1.10
CA ASN A 29 5.09 10.34 -0.10
C ASN A 29 4.38 9.90 1.20
N GLU A 30 4.40 10.77 2.20
CA GLU A 30 3.80 10.51 3.52
C GLU A 30 2.28 10.29 3.45
N GLU A 31 1.56 11.05 2.63
CA GLU A 31 0.10 10.91 2.45
C GLU A 31 -0.25 9.54 1.84
N GLU A 32 0.51 9.13 0.83
CA GLU A 32 0.37 7.83 0.17
C GLU A 32 0.72 6.68 1.12
N PHE A 33 1.75 6.85 1.97
CA PHE A 33 2.10 5.88 3.00
C PHE A 33 0.98 5.75 4.04
N GLU A 34 0.43 6.85 4.55
CA GLU A 34 -0.67 6.83 5.52
C GLU A 34 -1.95 6.24 4.92
N PHE A 35 -2.22 6.51 3.64
CA PHE A 35 -3.28 5.84 2.91
C PHE A 35 -3.03 4.33 2.84
N TYR A 36 -1.84 3.92 2.40
CA TYR A 36 -1.47 2.50 2.32
C TYR A 36 -1.57 1.79 3.68
N ARG A 37 -1.11 2.44 4.76
CA ARG A 37 -1.20 1.92 6.13
C ARG A 37 -2.65 1.62 6.52
N ARG A 38 -3.57 2.55 6.25
CA ARG A 38 -5.01 2.34 6.49
C ARG A 38 -5.57 1.15 5.69
N VAL A 39 -5.16 1.00 4.43
CA VAL A 39 -5.58 -0.12 3.57
C VAL A 39 -5.11 -1.46 4.14
N VAL A 40 -3.85 -1.55 4.56
CA VAL A 40 -3.30 -2.78 5.16
C VAL A 40 -3.97 -3.11 6.50
N SER A 41 -4.21 -2.10 7.34
CA SER A 41 -4.94 -2.29 8.59
C SER A 41 -6.36 -2.80 8.35
N PHE A 42 -7.07 -2.23 7.35
CA PHE A 42 -8.39 -2.72 6.97
C PHE A 42 -8.35 -4.16 6.45
N ARG A 43 -7.37 -4.52 5.61
CA ARG A 43 -7.16 -5.91 5.17
C ARG A 43 -7.05 -6.87 6.35
N ASN A 44 -6.31 -6.51 7.39
CA ASN A 44 -6.13 -7.39 8.55
C ASN A 44 -7.45 -7.62 9.30
N ILE A 45 -8.25 -6.57 9.49
CA ILE A 45 -9.60 -6.67 10.07
C ILE A 45 -10.49 -7.53 9.17
N ALA A 46 -10.51 -7.28 7.86
CA ALA A 46 -11.34 -8.01 6.91
C ALA A 46 -10.99 -9.51 6.81
N ILE A 47 -9.74 -9.89 7.06
CA ILE A 47 -9.29 -11.28 6.99
C ILE A 47 -9.49 -12.00 8.34
N HIS A 48 -9.14 -11.35 9.45
CA HIS A 48 -9.07 -12.02 10.76
C HIS A 48 -10.28 -11.74 11.66
N GLU A 49 -10.98 -10.64 11.43
CA GLU A 49 -12.08 -10.16 12.27
C GLU A 49 -13.28 -9.73 11.41
N TYR A 50 -13.58 -10.45 10.34
CA TYR A 50 -14.63 -10.07 9.38
C TYR A 50 -16.02 -9.82 10.04
N VAL A 51 -16.28 -10.41 11.21
CA VAL A 51 -17.50 -10.19 12.01
C VAL A 51 -17.51 -8.82 12.71
N SER A 52 -16.34 -8.21 12.98
CA SER A 52 -16.19 -6.90 13.62
C SER A 52 -16.05 -5.75 12.60
N VAL A 53 -16.15 -6.04 11.30
CA VAL A 53 -15.99 -5.04 10.24
C VAL A 53 -17.05 -3.94 10.36
N ASN A 54 -16.57 -2.70 10.53
CA ASN A 54 -17.44 -1.53 10.55
C ASN A 54 -17.90 -1.18 9.13
N LEU A 55 -19.21 -1.29 8.87
CA LEU A 55 -19.82 -1.02 7.57
C LEU A 55 -19.65 0.42 7.08
N GLU A 56 -19.50 1.40 7.97
CA GLU A 56 -19.22 2.79 7.56
C GLU A 56 -17.83 2.93 6.94
N ILE A 57 -16.85 2.13 7.40
CA ILE A 57 -15.52 2.07 6.77
C ILE A 57 -15.64 1.49 5.36
N VAL A 58 -16.39 0.39 5.20
CA VAL A 58 -16.62 -0.24 3.90
C VAL A 58 -17.31 0.72 2.94
N LYS A 59 -18.36 1.40 3.42
CA LYS A 59 -19.09 2.40 2.64
C LYS A 59 -18.19 3.55 2.21
N ARG A 60 -17.32 4.06 3.10
CA ARG A 60 -16.33 5.09 2.75
C ARG A 60 -15.37 4.62 1.65
N ILE A 61 -14.86 3.39 1.75
CA ILE A 61 -13.95 2.81 0.75
C ILE A 61 -14.64 2.74 -0.63
N ILE A 62 -15.89 2.28 -0.68
CA ILE A 62 -16.65 2.12 -1.93
C ILE A 62 -17.02 3.50 -2.51
N VAL A 63 -17.66 4.36 -1.73
CA VAL A 63 -18.15 5.68 -2.17
C VAL A 63 -17.00 6.61 -2.51
N GLY A 64 -15.96 6.61 -1.68
CA GLY A 64 -14.74 7.39 -1.89
C GLY A 64 -13.81 6.82 -2.96
N LYS A 65 -14.18 5.70 -3.59
CA LYS A 65 -13.37 4.96 -4.58
C LYS A 65 -11.93 4.75 -4.12
N GLU A 66 -11.73 4.43 -2.85
CA GLU A 66 -10.39 4.27 -2.29
C GLU A 66 -9.63 3.13 -2.99
N PHE A 67 -10.33 2.15 -3.57
CA PHE A 67 -9.73 1.11 -4.42
C PHE A 67 -9.01 1.67 -5.66
N GLU A 68 -9.50 2.76 -6.24
CA GLU A 68 -8.88 3.42 -7.38
C GLU A 68 -7.55 4.08 -6.96
N LYS A 69 -7.51 4.68 -5.78
CA LYS A 69 -6.27 5.22 -5.19
C LYS A 69 -5.23 4.14 -4.94
N VAL A 70 -5.65 2.94 -4.51
CA VAL A 70 -4.74 1.79 -4.36
C VAL A 70 -4.13 1.41 -5.71
N TYR A 71 -4.94 1.38 -6.77
CA TYR A 71 -4.46 1.06 -8.12
C TYR A 71 -3.47 2.11 -8.64
N ILE A 72 -3.80 3.41 -8.50
CA ILE A 72 -2.92 4.52 -8.89
C ILE A 72 -1.59 4.44 -8.14
N LEU A 73 -1.62 4.16 -6.83
CA LEU A 73 -0.41 4.00 -6.03
C LEU A 73 0.44 2.83 -6.51
N ALA A 74 -0.18 1.70 -6.87
CA ALA A 74 0.53 0.55 -7.43
C ALA A 74 1.19 0.88 -8.77
N LEU A 75 0.51 1.58 -9.67
CA LEU A 75 1.07 2.04 -10.94
C LEU A 75 2.29 2.95 -10.73
N LYS A 76 2.16 3.94 -9.85
CA LYS A 76 3.26 4.87 -9.52
C LYS A 76 4.52 4.11 -9.09
N ILE A 77 4.37 3.11 -8.22
CA ILE A 77 5.51 2.30 -7.75
C ILE A 77 6.15 1.54 -8.91
N ILE A 78 5.35 0.93 -9.78
CA ILE A 78 5.87 0.21 -10.95
C ILE A 78 6.64 1.17 -11.87
N GLU A 79 6.11 2.35 -12.11
CA GLU A 79 6.78 3.38 -12.93
C GLU A 79 8.09 3.84 -12.30
N GLU A 80 8.12 4.08 -10.98
CA GLU A 80 9.34 4.47 -10.27
C GLU A 80 10.40 3.35 -10.27
N LEU A 81 10.00 2.09 -10.15
CA LEU A 81 10.92 0.96 -10.26
C LEU A 81 11.51 0.85 -11.68
N LYS A 82 10.67 0.99 -12.72
CA LYS A 82 11.12 1.00 -14.12
C LYS A 82 12.08 2.15 -14.41
N LYS A 83 11.84 3.36 -13.87
CA LYS A 83 12.78 4.50 -13.99
C LYS A 83 14.15 4.21 -13.38
N ARG A 84 14.20 3.30 -12.41
CA ARG A 84 15.43 2.85 -11.73
C ARG A 84 16.07 1.63 -12.41
N ASP A 85 15.58 1.23 -13.58
CA ASP A 85 16.03 0.05 -14.33
C ASP A 85 15.85 -1.28 -13.56
N ILE A 86 14.85 -1.31 -12.69
CA ILE A 86 14.44 -2.47 -11.91
C ILE A 86 13.18 -3.02 -12.56
N ASP A 87 13.27 -4.22 -13.15
CA ASP A 87 12.13 -4.87 -13.81
C ASP A 87 11.26 -5.59 -12.74
N PRO A 88 10.02 -5.15 -12.49
CA PRO A 88 9.23 -5.58 -11.33
C PRO A 88 8.50 -6.93 -11.46
#